data_AF-A0A3C0QXG3-F1
#
_entry.id   AF-A0A3C0QXG3-F1
#
_cell.length_a   1.000
_cell.length_b   1.000
_cell.length_c   1.000
_cell.angle_alpha   90.00
_cell.angle_beta   90.00
_cell.angle_gamma   90.00
#
_symmetry.space_group_name_H-M   'P 1'
#
loop_
_entity.id
_entity.type
_entity.pdbx_description
1 polymer ?
#
loop_
_entity_poly.entity_id
_entity_poly.type
_entity_poly.pdbx_seq_one_letter_code
_entity_poly.pdbx_strand_id
1 'polypeptide(L)'
;MTIKNLVILSFLFLFFAPLNASAPRITLKQYIETWSGVAMEEMRLHGIPASIKLAQGILESGFGNSRLARYANNHFGIKCHGWAGRSIRHDDDKPNECFRAYDSAIDSFRDHSQFLLTRPWYAPLFELDIMDFRGWARGLQRAGYATNPRYAEKLIRIIEENNLYRFDIMALEPVAQPVPAMDTPETTIIEKTKEPIVAEQTSATTQNLQAPPVREVRSNNRIRYIIAFEGDTPESIAREMEMRAWQIIRYNELGDGRTLTPGQIIYLQPKRRKGVQSYHIVQQGETLYHISQIHGVQMRFLMKRNHLESSNDIEVGQRLLLRGRKQN
;
A
#
# COMPACT_ATOMS: atom_id res chain seq x y z
N MET A 1 -11.37 -86.70 -2.78
CA MET A 1 -10.23 -86.08 -2.07
C MET A 1 -9.48 -85.25 -3.11
N THR A 2 -9.82 -83.97 -3.25
CA THR A 2 -9.20 -83.06 -4.21
C THR A 2 -9.06 -81.70 -3.55
N ILE A 3 -7.82 -81.28 -3.39
CA ILE A 3 -7.35 -80.13 -2.62
C ILE A 3 -7.69 -78.85 -3.39
N LYS A 4 -8.40 -77.92 -2.74
CA LYS A 4 -8.60 -76.55 -3.24
C LYS A 4 -7.33 -75.75 -2.92
N ASN A 5 -6.59 -75.35 -3.96
CA ASN A 5 -5.48 -74.42 -3.82
C ASN A 5 -6.02 -73.01 -3.58
N LEU A 6 -5.87 -72.52 -2.35
CA LEU A 6 -6.18 -71.14 -1.96
C LEU A 6 -4.93 -70.28 -2.20
N VAL A 7 -4.91 -69.53 -3.30
CA VAL A 7 -3.88 -68.53 -3.58
C VAL A 7 -4.19 -67.30 -2.73
N ILE A 8 -3.46 -67.12 -1.61
CA ILE A 8 -3.52 -65.90 -0.80
C ILE A 8 -2.60 -64.87 -1.46
N LEU A 9 -3.20 -63.96 -2.24
CA LEU A 9 -2.53 -62.81 -2.80
C LEU A 9 -2.33 -61.78 -1.66
N SER A 10 -1.16 -61.79 -1.02
CA SER A 10 -0.78 -60.78 -0.03
C SER A 10 -0.48 -59.47 -0.75
N PHE A 11 -1.48 -58.58 -0.81
CA PHE A 11 -1.28 -57.18 -1.20
C PHE A 11 -0.59 -56.46 -0.02
N LEU A 12 0.73 -56.33 -0.10
CA LEU A 12 1.52 -55.51 0.81
C LEU A 12 1.14 -54.04 0.57
N PHE A 13 0.13 -53.55 1.31
CA PHE A 13 -0.25 -52.14 1.31
C PHE A 13 0.86 -51.35 2.01
N LEU A 14 1.83 -50.86 1.23
CA LEU A 14 2.78 -49.86 1.69
C LEU A 14 1.99 -48.61 2.08
N PHE A 15 1.71 -48.47 3.38
CA PHE A 15 1.23 -47.23 3.98
C PHE A 15 2.31 -46.16 3.79
N PHE A 16 2.25 -45.45 2.66
CA PHE A 16 2.92 -44.16 2.51
C PHE A 16 2.20 -43.17 3.42
N ALA A 17 2.62 -43.09 4.69
CA ALA A 17 2.28 -41.95 5.51
C ALA A 17 2.94 -40.72 4.84
N PRO A 18 2.18 -39.70 4.42
CA PRO A 18 2.81 -38.48 3.92
C PRO A 18 3.67 -37.91 5.04
N LEU A 19 4.98 -37.82 4.81
CA LEU A 19 5.83 -36.97 5.63
C LEU A 19 5.30 -35.55 5.49
N ASN A 20 4.55 -35.08 6.49
CA ASN A 20 4.21 -33.67 6.63
C ASN A 20 5.49 -32.89 6.94
N ALA A 21 6.29 -32.64 5.91
CA ALA A 21 7.42 -31.73 5.98
C ALA A 21 6.84 -30.33 6.24
N SER A 22 6.89 -29.88 7.50
CA SER A 22 6.59 -28.48 7.81
C SER A 22 7.55 -27.61 7.01
N ALA A 23 7.03 -26.64 6.26
CA ALA A 23 7.86 -25.75 5.46
C ALA A 23 9.00 -25.15 6.31
N PRO A 24 10.21 -24.97 5.77
CA PRO A 24 11.33 -24.46 6.54
C PRO A 24 10.98 -23.11 7.19
N ARG A 25 11.53 -22.86 8.38
CA ARG A 25 11.42 -21.54 9.01
C ARG A 25 12.28 -20.54 8.25
N ILE A 26 11.77 -19.34 8.06
CA ILE A 26 12.54 -18.26 7.42
C ILE A 26 13.31 -17.47 8.48
N THR A 27 14.50 -16.99 8.12
CA THR A 27 15.33 -16.15 8.97
C THR A 27 14.86 -14.70 8.95
N LEU A 28 15.27 -13.91 9.95
CA LEU A 28 15.00 -12.47 9.98
C LEU A 28 15.55 -11.74 8.74
N LYS A 29 16.76 -12.11 8.29
CA LYS A 29 17.36 -11.55 7.08
C LYS A 29 16.50 -11.84 5.84
N GLN A 30 16.09 -13.08 5.64
CA GLN A 30 15.22 -13.48 4.53
C GLN A 30 13.87 -12.74 4.58
N TYR A 31 13.31 -12.55 5.78
CA TYR A 31 12.07 -11.79 5.94
C TYR A 31 12.25 -10.32 5.48
N ILE A 32 13.31 -9.66 5.92
CA ILE A 32 13.61 -8.28 5.53
C ILE A 32 13.83 -8.18 4.02
N GLU A 33 14.61 -9.09 3.43
CA GLU A 33 14.87 -9.13 1.99
C GLU A 33 13.57 -9.30 1.19
N THR A 34 12.71 -10.24 1.61
CA THR A 34 11.43 -10.52 0.95
C THR A 34 10.47 -9.33 1.01
N TRP A 35 10.35 -8.68 2.17
CA TRP A 35 9.25 -7.74 2.42
C TRP A 35 9.64 -6.27 2.34
N SER A 36 10.94 -5.94 2.26
CA SER A 36 11.39 -4.54 2.20
C SER A 36 10.86 -3.80 0.99
N GLY A 37 10.81 -4.44 -0.18
CA GLY A 37 10.23 -3.86 -1.40
C GLY A 37 8.78 -3.46 -1.21
N VAL A 38 7.95 -4.37 -0.69
CA VAL A 38 6.54 -4.13 -0.39
C VAL A 38 6.39 -3.02 0.66
N ALA A 39 7.18 -3.04 1.72
CA ALA A 39 7.11 -2.01 2.76
C ALA A 39 7.46 -0.61 2.24
N MET A 40 8.47 -0.50 1.37
CA MET A 40 8.81 0.76 0.69
C MET A 40 7.68 1.23 -0.22
N GLU A 41 7.04 0.31 -0.96
CA GLU A 41 5.91 0.70 -1.82
C GLU A 41 4.70 1.17 -1.00
N GLU A 42 4.39 0.45 0.08
CA GLU A 42 3.33 0.86 1.00
C GLU A 42 3.62 2.21 1.66
N MET A 43 4.89 2.52 1.94
CA MET A 43 5.30 3.86 2.39
C MET A 43 5.02 4.92 1.32
N ARG A 44 5.38 4.65 0.07
CA ARG A 44 5.12 5.59 -1.05
C ARG A 44 3.63 5.80 -1.30
N LEU A 45 2.82 4.77 -1.17
CA LEU A 45 1.39 4.80 -1.45
C LEU A 45 0.56 5.36 -0.28
N HIS A 46 0.96 5.03 0.95
CA HIS A 46 0.11 5.24 2.12
C HIS A 46 0.73 6.13 3.20
N GLY A 47 2.03 6.46 3.09
CA GLY A 47 2.68 7.37 4.02
C GLY A 47 3.02 6.75 5.38
N ILE A 48 3.00 5.42 5.49
CA ILE A 48 3.45 4.67 6.67
C ILE A 48 4.94 4.37 6.49
N PRO A 49 5.85 4.73 7.41
CA PRO A 49 7.27 4.44 7.26
C PRO A 49 7.51 2.95 6.95
N ALA A 50 8.34 2.66 5.95
CA ALA A 50 8.69 1.31 5.55
C ALA A 50 9.32 0.54 6.73
N SER A 51 10.14 1.22 7.53
CA SER A 51 10.73 0.72 8.76
C SER A 51 9.69 0.30 9.79
N ILE A 52 8.63 1.09 9.97
CA ILE A 52 7.51 0.78 10.86
C ILE A 52 6.76 -0.47 10.38
N LYS A 53 6.42 -0.51 9.09
CA LYS A 53 5.71 -1.66 8.51
C LYS A 53 6.54 -2.95 8.62
N LEU A 54 7.83 -2.89 8.34
CA LEU A 54 8.73 -4.04 8.51
C LEU A 54 8.86 -4.45 9.97
N ALA A 55 9.05 -3.51 10.89
CA ALA A 55 9.20 -3.81 12.30
C ALA A 55 7.94 -4.43 12.92
N GLN A 56 6.76 -3.91 12.57
CA GLN A 56 5.49 -4.52 12.96
C GLN A 56 5.37 -5.92 12.35
N GLY A 57 5.61 -6.07 11.04
CA GLY A 57 5.59 -7.38 10.40
C GLY A 57 6.53 -8.38 11.09
N ILE A 58 7.77 -8.00 11.40
CA ILE A 58 8.74 -8.83 12.12
C ILE A 58 8.22 -9.23 13.50
N LEU A 59 7.72 -8.26 14.28
CA LEU A 59 7.28 -8.47 15.65
C LEU A 59 6.02 -9.34 15.71
N GLU A 60 4.98 -8.97 14.96
CA GLU A 60 3.65 -9.60 15.03
C GLU A 60 3.66 -11.01 14.41
N SER A 61 4.46 -11.22 13.35
CA SER A 61 4.48 -12.50 12.65
C SER A 61 5.58 -13.45 13.13
N GLY A 62 6.44 -13.03 14.07
CA GLY A 62 7.68 -13.75 14.37
C GLY A 62 8.51 -13.95 13.10
N PHE A 63 8.73 -12.85 12.36
CA PHE A 63 9.39 -12.81 11.06
C PHE A 63 8.86 -13.91 10.12
N GLY A 64 7.54 -14.04 10.03
CA GLY A 64 6.78 -14.91 9.15
C GLY A 64 6.61 -16.36 9.64
N ASN A 65 7.08 -16.68 10.84
CA ASN A 65 7.05 -18.06 11.36
C ASN A 65 5.89 -18.36 12.31
N SER A 66 5.09 -17.36 12.69
CA SER A 66 3.90 -17.55 13.51
C SER A 66 2.85 -18.39 12.80
N ARG A 67 1.94 -18.99 13.57
CA ARG A 67 0.80 -19.76 13.04
C ARG A 67 -0.07 -18.88 12.13
N LEU A 68 -0.36 -17.64 12.54
CA LEU A 68 -1.18 -16.71 11.74
C LEU A 68 -0.52 -16.36 10.40
N ALA A 69 0.80 -16.11 10.40
CA ALA A 69 1.51 -15.84 9.15
C ALA A 69 1.53 -17.06 8.23
N ARG A 70 1.85 -18.25 8.76
CA ARG A 70 2.04 -19.46 7.93
C ARG A 70 0.75 -20.06 7.38
N TYR A 71 -0.34 -19.99 8.13
CA TYR A 71 -1.60 -20.65 7.75
C TYR A 71 -2.70 -19.69 7.31
N ALA A 72 -2.58 -18.41 7.63
CA ALA A 72 -3.57 -17.40 7.27
C ALA A 72 -2.96 -16.22 6.50
N ASN A 73 -1.66 -16.25 6.19
CA ASN A 73 -0.94 -15.14 5.56
C ASN A 73 -1.09 -13.82 6.33
N ASN A 74 -1.43 -13.86 7.62
CA ASN A 74 -1.71 -12.67 8.42
C ASN A 74 -0.46 -12.27 9.21
N HIS A 75 0.32 -11.34 8.63
CA HIS A 75 1.59 -10.92 9.21
C HIS A 75 1.46 -9.85 10.31
N PHE A 76 0.27 -9.28 10.50
CA PHE A 76 0.05 -8.12 11.38
C PHE A 76 -0.97 -8.39 12.50
N GLY A 77 -1.46 -9.63 12.62
CA GLY A 77 -2.42 -10.01 13.67
C GLY A 77 -3.78 -9.33 13.57
N ILE A 78 -4.22 -8.92 12.37
CA ILE A 78 -5.47 -8.14 12.24
C ILE A 78 -6.68 -9.03 12.54
N LYS A 79 -7.49 -8.60 13.52
CA LYS A 79 -8.74 -9.26 13.95
C LYS A 79 -9.89 -8.97 12.95
N CYS A 80 -10.92 -9.83 12.94
CA CYS A 80 -11.97 -9.80 11.93
C CYS A 80 -12.76 -8.47 11.91
N HIS A 81 -13.31 -7.99 13.03
CA HIS A 81 -14.07 -6.73 13.11
C HIS A 81 -15.02 -6.47 11.91
N GLY A 82 -15.92 -7.42 11.60
CA GLY A 82 -16.83 -7.33 10.44
C GLY A 82 -16.23 -7.80 9.11
N TRP A 83 -15.06 -8.43 9.13
CA TRP A 83 -14.43 -9.05 7.97
C TRP A 83 -15.29 -10.17 7.37
N ALA A 84 -15.59 -10.06 6.08
CA ALA A 84 -16.38 -11.03 5.32
C ALA A 84 -15.54 -12.09 4.58
N GLY A 85 -14.21 -11.92 4.55
CA GLY A 85 -13.30 -12.87 3.90
C GLY A 85 -12.96 -14.07 4.78
N ARG A 86 -11.97 -14.86 4.33
CA ARG A 86 -11.49 -16.03 5.09
C ARG A 86 -10.97 -15.61 6.46
N SER A 87 -11.12 -16.49 7.44
CA SER A 87 -10.67 -16.23 8.81
C SER A 87 -10.05 -17.48 9.42
N ILE A 88 -9.25 -17.28 10.45
CA ILE A 88 -8.72 -18.35 11.30
C ILE A 88 -9.02 -18.02 12.76
N ARG A 89 -9.33 -19.06 13.54
CA ARG A 89 -9.50 -18.95 14.98
C ARG A 89 -8.21 -19.28 15.71
N HIS A 90 -7.90 -18.47 16.73
CA HIS A 90 -6.74 -18.66 17.59
C HIS A 90 -6.96 -17.97 18.94
N ASP A 91 -6.36 -18.52 19.99
CA ASP A 91 -6.33 -17.87 21.29
C ASP A 91 -5.28 -16.74 21.26
N ASP A 92 -5.64 -15.59 21.81
CA ASP A 92 -4.78 -14.41 21.93
C ASP A 92 -5.03 -13.75 23.30
N ASP A 93 -5.68 -12.58 23.35
CA ASP A 93 -6.11 -11.96 24.62
C ASP A 93 -7.29 -12.73 25.25
N LYS A 94 -8.11 -13.34 24.40
CA LYS A 94 -9.25 -14.18 24.77
C LYS A 94 -9.18 -15.52 24.03
N PRO A 95 -9.85 -16.57 24.56
CA PRO A 95 -10.01 -17.81 23.82
C PRO A 95 -10.79 -17.60 22.52
N ASN A 96 -10.39 -18.31 21.47
CA ASN A 96 -11.09 -18.46 20.20
C ASN A 96 -11.38 -17.13 19.47
N GLU A 97 -10.41 -16.21 19.48
CA GLU A 97 -10.51 -14.95 18.74
C GLU A 97 -10.43 -15.14 17.23
N CYS A 98 -11.11 -14.25 16.49
CA CYS A 98 -11.18 -14.28 15.03
C CYS A 98 -10.13 -13.38 14.41
N PHE A 99 -9.25 -13.98 13.60
CA PHE A 99 -8.25 -13.27 12.81
C PHE A 99 -8.56 -13.37 11.33
N ARG A 100 -8.27 -12.30 10.58
CA ARG A 100 -8.38 -12.31 9.12
C ARG A 100 -7.40 -13.32 8.53
N ALA A 101 -7.80 -13.96 7.45
CA ALA A 101 -6.94 -14.80 6.63
C ALA A 101 -6.96 -14.29 5.19
N TYR A 102 -5.80 -14.34 4.54
CA TYR A 102 -5.56 -13.74 3.24
C TYR A 102 -5.02 -14.76 2.24
N ASP A 103 -5.22 -14.50 0.95
CA ASP A 103 -4.76 -15.36 -0.14
C ASP A 103 -3.23 -15.29 -0.30
N SER A 104 -2.65 -14.10 -0.08
CA SER A 104 -1.21 -13.90 -0.02
C SER A 104 -0.78 -13.08 1.20
N ALA A 105 0.50 -13.20 1.58
CA ALA A 105 1.06 -12.34 2.63
C ALA A 105 1.02 -10.86 2.23
N ILE A 106 1.21 -10.52 0.95
CA ILE A 106 1.10 -9.14 0.41
C ILE A 106 -0.26 -8.52 0.75
N ASP A 107 -1.34 -9.30 0.67
CA ASP A 107 -2.68 -8.80 0.98
C ASP A 107 -2.80 -8.38 2.45
N SER A 108 -2.10 -9.06 3.36
CA SER A 108 -2.03 -8.62 4.77
C SER A 108 -1.24 -7.33 4.95
N PHE A 109 -0.19 -7.10 4.14
CA PHE A 109 0.52 -5.82 4.13
C PHE A 109 -0.39 -4.69 3.68
N ARG A 110 -1.13 -4.89 2.57
CA ARG A 110 -2.09 -3.92 2.04
C ARG A 110 -3.22 -3.65 3.03
N ASP A 111 -3.82 -4.69 3.60
CA ASP A 111 -4.89 -4.56 4.58
C ASP A 111 -4.41 -3.86 5.86
N HIS A 112 -3.18 -4.11 6.30
CA HIS A 112 -2.57 -3.35 7.40
C HIS A 112 -2.49 -1.84 7.12
N SER A 113 -2.14 -1.44 5.89
CA SER A 113 -2.17 -0.01 5.52
C SER A 113 -3.57 0.55 5.58
N GLN A 114 -4.55 -0.17 5.02
CA GLN A 114 -5.95 0.27 5.09
C GLN A 114 -6.44 0.34 6.53
N PHE A 115 -6.02 -0.60 7.38
CA PHE A 115 -6.36 -0.64 8.80
C PHE A 115 -5.92 0.64 9.51
N LEU A 116 -4.69 1.09 9.30
CA LEU A 116 -4.16 2.32 9.87
C LEU A 116 -4.78 3.58 9.24
N LEU A 117 -5.02 3.59 7.93
CA LEU A 117 -5.57 4.76 7.22
C LEU A 117 -7.03 5.08 7.54
N THR A 118 -7.84 4.05 7.78
CA THR A 118 -9.31 4.18 7.86
C THR A 118 -9.83 4.46 9.27
N ARG A 119 -9.01 4.22 10.30
CA ARG A 119 -9.41 4.37 11.70
C ARG A 119 -9.04 5.76 12.23
N PRO A 120 -10.01 6.55 12.72
CA PRO A 120 -9.75 7.94 13.12
C PRO A 120 -8.65 8.12 14.18
N TRP A 121 -8.52 7.17 15.11
CA TRP A 121 -7.52 7.25 16.18
C TRP A 121 -6.07 7.10 15.70
N TYR A 122 -5.83 6.60 14.49
CA TYR A 122 -4.50 6.59 13.86
C TYR A 122 -4.23 7.83 13.00
N ALA A 123 -5.23 8.67 12.72
CA ALA A 123 -5.08 9.85 11.86
C ALA A 123 -3.91 10.78 12.29
N PRO A 124 -3.65 11.04 13.59
CA PRO A 124 -2.53 11.87 14.01
C PRO A 124 -1.15 11.34 13.61
N LEU A 125 -1.00 10.02 13.37
CA LEU A 125 0.26 9.43 12.88
C LEU A 125 0.67 10.00 11.52
N PHE A 126 -0.31 10.24 10.65
CA PHE A 126 -0.08 10.73 9.30
C PHE A 126 0.21 12.24 9.25
N GLU A 127 0.22 12.93 10.40
CA GLU A 127 0.67 14.32 10.53
C GLU A 127 2.16 14.43 10.88
N LEU A 128 2.76 13.33 11.36
CA LEU A 128 4.16 13.22 11.70
C LEU A 128 5.03 13.30 10.43
N ASP A 129 6.32 13.60 10.63
CA ASP A 129 7.27 13.44 9.55
C ASP A 129 7.33 11.97 9.13
N ILE A 130 7.31 11.71 7.83
CA ILE A 130 7.32 10.36 7.27
C ILE A 130 8.62 9.60 7.60
N MET A 131 9.67 10.33 8.00
CA MET A 131 10.94 9.77 8.47
C MET A 131 11.02 9.60 9.99
N ASP A 132 10.02 10.09 10.75
CA ASP A 132 10.01 10.01 12.21
C ASP A 132 9.44 8.66 12.70
N PHE A 133 10.18 7.58 12.43
CA PHE A 133 9.77 6.24 12.88
C PHE A 133 9.63 6.15 14.41
N ARG A 134 10.37 6.95 15.19
CA ARG A 134 10.26 6.97 16.66
C ARG A 134 8.95 7.63 17.10
N GLY A 135 8.56 8.72 16.47
CA GLY A 135 7.25 9.34 16.66
C GLY A 135 6.11 8.41 16.27
N TRP A 136 6.23 7.73 15.13
CA TRP A 136 5.27 6.72 14.67
C TRP A 136 5.12 5.57 15.66
N ALA A 137 6.21 4.95 16.14
CA ALA A 137 6.15 3.86 17.11
C ALA A 137 5.45 4.27 18.42
N ARG A 138 5.81 5.45 18.96
CA ARG A 138 5.15 6.00 20.17
C ARG A 138 3.69 6.33 19.92
N GLY A 139 3.37 6.86 18.75
CA GLY A 139 2.00 7.18 18.35
C GLY A 139 1.13 5.93 18.21
N LEU A 140 1.65 4.85 17.61
CA LEU A 140 0.95 3.58 17.49
C LEU A 140 0.60 3.00 18.86
N GLN A 141 1.55 3.06 19.81
CA GLN A 141 1.30 2.66 21.19
C GLN A 141 0.23 3.54 21.86
N ARG A 142 0.32 4.86 21.74
CA ARG A 142 -0.69 5.78 22.31
C ARG A 142 -2.08 5.58 21.69
N ALA A 143 -2.14 5.24 20.41
CA ALA A 143 -3.38 4.97 19.67
C ALA A 143 -3.94 3.57 19.94
N GLY A 144 -3.31 2.76 20.80
CA GLY A 144 -3.81 1.46 21.23
C GLY A 144 -3.65 0.35 20.20
N TYR A 145 -2.62 0.41 19.33
CA TYR A 145 -2.35 -0.69 18.39
C TYR A 145 -2.06 -2.02 19.12
N ALA A 146 -1.32 -1.97 20.23
CA ALA A 146 -1.03 -3.13 21.07
C ALA A 146 -1.20 -2.78 22.55
N THR A 147 -1.57 -3.79 23.36
CA THR A 147 -1.74 -3.67 24.81
C THR A 147 -0.40 -3.64 25.57
N ASN A 148 0.69 -4.06 24.92
CA ASN A 148 2.01 -4.13 25.55
C ASN A 148 2.57 -2.73 25.86
N PRO A 149 2.92 -2.41 27.13
CA PRO A 149 3.44 -1.09 27.50
C PRO A 149 4.83 -0.78 26.94
N ARG A 150 5.56 -1.78 26.43
CA ARG A 150 6.87 -1.63 25.76
C ARG A 150 6.78 -1.76 24.24
N TYR A 151 5.59 -1.61 23.65
CA TYR A 151 5.39 -1.80 22.21
C TYR A 151 6.27 -0.87 21.37
N ALA A 152 6.24 0.44 21.66
CA ALA A 152 7.04 1.41 20.92
C ALA A 152 8.54 1.15 21.06
N GLU A 153 9.01 0.79 22.26
CA GLU A 153 10.40 0.45 22.53
C GLU A 153 10.86 -0.75 21.69
N LYS A 154 10.04 -1.81 21.62
CA LYS A 154 10.31 -2.98 20.78
C LYS A 154 10.42 -2.64 19.30
N LEU A 155 9.51 -1.83 18.77
CA LEU A 155 9.56 -1.41 17.37
C LEU A 155 10.81 -0.58 17.08
N ILE A 156 11.11 0.41 17.92
CA ILE A 156 12.30 1.26 17.77
C ILE A 156 13.56 0.40 17.77
N ARG A 157 13.66 -0.55 18.73
CA ARG A 157 14.79 -1.48 18.82
C ARG A 157 14.93 -2.33 17.56
N ILE A 158 13.85 -2.93 17.06
CA ILE A 158 13.87 -3.73 15.82
C ILE A 158 14.35 -2.87 14.64
N ILE A 159 13.86 -1.64 14.52
CA ILE A 159 14.26 -0.71 13.44
C ILE A 159 15.74 -0.37 13.52
N GLU A 160 16.25 -0.05 14.71
CA GLU A 160 17.64 0.36 14.92
C GLU A 160 18.61 -0.81 14.75
N GLU A 161 18.39 -1.95 15.41
CA GLU A 161 19.29 -3.12 15.36
C GLU A 161 19.39 -3.73 13.95
N ASN A 162 18.35 -3.59 13.13
CA ASN A 162 18.31 -4.13 11.77
C ASN A 162 18.47 -3.05 10.68
N ASN A 163 18.76 -1.80 11.08
CA ASN A 163 18.90 -0.66 10.18
C ASN A 163 17.72 -0.49 9.20
N LEU A 164 16.48 -0.71 9.65
CA LEU A 164 15.30 -0.69 8.77
C LEU A 164 14.95 0.72 8.26
N TYR A 165 15.38 1.76 8.97
CA TYR A 165 15.22 3.17 8.55
C TYR A 165 15.87 3.47 7.19
N ARG A 166 16.84 2.65 6.74
CA ARG A 166 17.42 2.78 5.39
C ARG A 166 16.36 2.61 4.31
N PHE A 167 15.35 1.78 4.54
CA PHE A 167 14.24 1.58 3.60
C PHE A 167 13.30 2.78 3.56
N ASP A 168 13.20 3.57 4.63
CA ASP A 168 12.47 4.84 4.59
C ASP A 168 13.16 5.82 3.65
N ILE A 169 14.50 5.88 3.72
CA ILE A 169 15.33 6.70 2.84
C ILE A 169 15.17 6.21 1.39
N MET A 170 15.42 4.93 1.14
CA MET A 170 15.30 4.31 -0.21
C MET A 170 13.89 4.43 -0.80
N ALA A 171 12.84 4.48 0.02
CA ALA A 171 11.48 4.70 -0.45
C ALA A 171 11.29 6.11 -1.03
N LEU A 172 12.05 7.10 -0.56
CA LEU A 172 11.92 8.52 -0.93
C LEU A 172 12.99 9.01 -1.89
N GLU A 173 14.10 8.29 -2.05
CA GLU A 173 15.13 8.62 -3.02
C GLU A 173 14.57 8.55 -4.45
N PRO A 174 14.85 9.54 -5.32
CA PRO A 174 14.59 9.42 -6.74
C PRO A 174 15.47 8.29 -7.27
N VAL A 175 14.85 7.25 -7.79
CA VAL A 175 15.55 6.13 -8.41
C VAL A 175 16.28 6.67 -9.64
N ALA A 176 17.55 6.99 -9.48
CA ALA A 176 18.45 7.23 -10.59
C ALA A 176 18.79 5.86 -11.19
N GLN A 177 18.34 5.63 -12.43
CA GLN A 177 18.49 4.40 -13.25
C GLN A 177 17.37 3.36 -13.11
N PRO A 178 16.92 2.73 -14.23
CA PRO A 178 15.91 1.68 -14.18
C PRO A 178 16.46 0.51 -13.36
N VAL A 179 15.74 0.16 -12.29
CA VAL A 179 16.01 -1.09 -11.58
C VAL A 179 15.63 -2.22 -12.56
N PRO A 180 16.51 -3.20 -12.83
CA PRO A 180 16.09 -4.41 -13.52
C PRO A 180 14.92 -5.00 -12.74
N ALA A 181 13.88 -5.45 -13.44
CA ALA A 181 12.77 -6.15 -12.82
C ALA A 181 13.35 -7.22 -11.88
N MET A 182 13.10 -7.08 -10.58
CA MET A 182 13.35 -8.17 -9.66
C MET A 182 12.35 -9.25 -10.03
N ASP A 183 12.86 -10.33 -10.61
CA ASP A 183 12.10 -11.53 -10.92
C ASP A 183 11.34 -11.97 -9.66
N THR A 184 10.03 -11.75 -9.67
CA THR A 184 9.11 -12.55 -8.86
C THR A 184 9.32 -14.00 -9.27
N PRO A 185 9.53 -14.94 -8.34
CA PRO A 185 9.61 -16.34 -8.71
C PRO A 185 8.26 -16.75 -9.31
N GLU A 186 8.27 -17.03 -10.61
CA GLU A 186 7.20 -17.69 -11.33
C GLU A 186 6.78 -18.94 -10.55
N THR A 187 5.55 -18.91 -10.04
CA THR A 187 4.92 -20.12 -9.53
C THR A 187 4.55 -20.95 -10.74
N THR A 188 5.32 -22.00 -10.99
CA THR A 188 5.06 -23.01 -12.01
C THR A 188 3.71 -23.68 -11.71
N ILE A 189 2.65 -23.25 -12.38
CA ILE A 189 1.37 -23.96 -12.37
C ILE A 189 1.47 -25.07 -13.42
N ILE A 190 1.46 -26.30 -12.92
CA ILE A 190 1.39 -27.52 -13.70
C ILE A 190 0.10 -27.52 -14.51
N GLU A 191 0.28 -27.58 -15.83
CA GLU A 191 -0.73 -27.75 -16.85
C GLU A 191 -1.54 -29.04 -16.60
N LYS A 192 -2.86 -28.92 -16.45
CA LYS A 192 -3.79 -30.04 -16.58
C LYS A 192 -4.69 -29.78 -17.76
N THR A 193 -4.49 -30.63 -18.77
CA THR A 193 -5.18 -30.75 -20.03
C THR A 193 -6.71 -30.77 -19.91
N LYS A 194 -7.38 -30.04 -20.81
CA LYS A 194 -8.74 -30.38 -21.25
C LYS A 194 -8.92 -30.04 -22.72
N GLU A 195 -9.17 -31.09 -23.50
CA GLU A 195 -9.60 -31.08 -24.90
C GLU A 195 -11.09 -30.68 -25.04
N PRO A 196 -11.62 -30.46 -26.26
CA PRO A 196 -12.35 -29.24 -26.63
C PRO A 196 -13.87 -29.43 -26.67
N ILE A 197 -14.61 -28.33 -26.60
CA ILE A 197 -16.02 -28.29 -27.02
C ILE A 197 -16.21 -27.13 -28.00
N VAL A 198 -16.92 -27.49 -29.07
CA VAL A 198 -17.11 -26.83 -30.35
C VAL A 198 -17.90 -25.51 -30.22
N ALA A 199 -17.53 -24.62 -31.14
CA ALA A 199 -18.09 -23.33 -31.48
C ALA A 199 -19.62 -23.21 -31.43
N GLU A 200 -20.07 -22.04 -30.97
CA GLU A 200 -21.22 -21.38 -31.59
C GLU A 200 -20.91 -19.90 -31.78
N GLN A 201 -21.00 -19.48 -33.04
CA GLN A 201 -20.71 -18.14 -33.52
C GLN A 201 -21.89 -17.22 -33.26
N THR A 202 -21.65 -16.07 -32.65
CA THR A 202 -22.46 -14.87 -32.92
C THR A 202 -21.53 -13.69 -33.15
N SER A 203 -21.60 -13.16 -34.37
CA SER A 203 -20.88 -11.99 -34.84
C SER A 203 -21.39 -10.73 -34.14
N ALA A 204 -20.48 -9.94 -33.55
CA ALA A 204 -20.70 -8.52 -33.31
C ALA A 204 -19.34 -7.78 -33.33
N THR A 205 -19.14 -7.03 -34.41
CA THR A 205 -18.33 -5.81 -34.53
C THR A 205 -16.99 -5.77 -33.82
N THR A 206 -15.92 -6.06 -34.57
CA THR A 206 -14.54 -5.72 -34.23
C THR A 206 -14.40 -4.19 -34.12
N GLN A 207 -14.56 -3.65 -32.91
CA GLN A 207 -13.96 -2.37 -32.59
C GLN A 207 -12.50 -2.60 -32.20
N ASN A 208 -11.65 -1.90 -32.91
CA ASN A 208 -10.21 -1.80 -32.77
C ASN A 208 -9.85 -1.49 -31.29
N LEU A 209 -9.48 -2.52 -30.51
CA LEU A 209 -8.91 -2.37 -29.18
C LEU A 209 -7.42 -2.05 -29.34
N GLN A 210 -7.14 -0.84 -29.77
CA GLN A 210 -5.84 -0.24 -29.55
C GLN A 210 -5.68 -0.16 -28.02
N ALA A 211 -4.69 -0.87 -27.48
CA ALA A 211 -4.36 -0.78 -26.06
C ALA A 211 -4.29 0.71 -25.67
N PRO A 212 -4.88 1.13 -24.54
CA PRO A 212 -4.82 2.53 -24.12
C PRO A 212 -3.36 2.99 -24.15
N PRO A 213 -3.07 4.19 -24.70
CA PRO A 213 -1.70 4.69 -24.73
C PRO A 213 -1.16 4.72 -23.30
N VAL A 214 -0.04 4.03 -23.06
CA VAL A 214 0.60 3.98 -21.75
C VAL A 214 0.92 5.40 -21.31
N ARG A 215 0.24 5.86 -20.26
CA ARG A 215 0.37 7.23 -19.76
C ARG A 215 1.70 7.40 -19.03
N GLU A 216 2.44 8.44 -19.39
CA GLU A 216 3.69 8.78 -18.72
C GLU A 216 3.43 9.27 -17.29
N VAL A 217 3.98 8.57 -16.30
CA VAL A 217 4.01 9.03 -14.91
C VAL A 217 5.20 9.97 -14.72
N ARG A 218 4.90 11.19 -14.30
CA ARG A 218 5.88 12.27 -14.07
C ARG A 218 6.06 12.52 -12.58
N SER A 219 7.00 13.41 -12.22
CA SER A 219 7.20 13.82 -10.84
C SER A 219 7.31 15.34 -10.69
N ASN A 220 6.69 15.87 -9.63
CA ASN A 220 6.77 17.28 -9.25
C ASN A 220 6.78 17.39 -7.72
N ASN A 221 7.68 18.19 -7.15
CA ASN A 221 7.88 18.31 -5.70
C ASN A 221 8.03 16.92 -5.00
N ARG A 222 8.69 15.99 -5.71
CA ARG A 222 8.84 14.57 -5.32
C ARG A 222 7.50 13.86 -5.09
N ILE A 223 6.48 14.19 -5.87
CA ILE A 223 5.15 13.57 -5.87
C ILE A 223 4.91 13.06 -7.30
N ARG A 224 4.50 11.80 -7.43
CA ARG A 224 4.08 11.23 -8.73
C ARG A 224 2.78 11.88 -9.20
N TYR A 225 2.73 12.24 -10.48
CA TYR A 225 1.53 12.75 -11.12
C TYR A 225 1.44 12.30 -12.57
N ILE A 226 0.24 12.45 -13.14
CA ILE A 226 -0.04 12.25 -14.56
C ILE A 226 -0.79 13.47 -15.09
N ILE A 227 -0.91 13.58 -16.42
CA ILE A 227 -1.77 14.57 -17.07
C ILE A 227 -3.11 13.90 -17.41
N ALA A 228 -4.22 14.56 -17.07
CA ALA A 228 -5.56 14.11 -17.44
C ALA A 228 -5.79 14.27 -18.94
N PHE A 229 -6.39 13.26 -19.57
CA PHE A 229 -6.86 13.29 -20.95
C PHE A 229 -8.34 13.62 -21.04
N GLU A 230 -8.84 13.79 -22.25
CA GLU A 230 -10.27 13.98 -22.49
C GLU A 230 -11.09 12.77 -22.03
N GLY A 231 -12.16 13.04 -21.28
CA GLY A 231 -13.04 12.01 -20.73
C GLY A 231 -12.52 11.31 -19.46
N ASP A 232 -11.35 11.71 -18.93
CA ASP A 232 -10.86 11.14 -17.68
C ASP A 232 -11.79 11.41 -16.50
N THR A 233 -11.95 10.39 -15.68
CA THR A 233 -12.66 10.44 -14.41
C THR A 233 -11.71 9.98 -13.30
N PRO A 234 -11.95 10.36 -12.03
CA PRO A 234 -11.19 9.79 -10.93
C PRO A 234 -11.24 8.26 -10.90
N GLU A 235 -12.35 7.66 -11.32
CA GLU A 235 -12.54 6.23 -11.42
C GLU A 235 -11.75 5.58 -12.56
N SER A 236 -11.67 6.21 -13.74
CA SER A 236 -10.86 5.67 -14.86
C SER A 236 -9.38 5.70 -14.54
N ILE A 237 -8.89 6.85 -14.04
CA ILE A 237 -7.50 7.01 -13.61
C ILE A 237 -7.17 6.04 -12.48
N ALA A 238 -8.08 5.88 -11.52
CA ALA A 238 -7.86 4.96 -10.41
C ALA A 238 -7.70 3.51 -10.91
N ARG A 239 -8.53 3.06 -11.86
CA ARG A 239 -8.35 1.71 -12.45
C ARG A 239 -7.02 1.58 -13.19
N GLU A 240 -6.67 2.58 -13.99
CA GLU A 240 -5.43 2.58 -14.78
C GLU A 240 -4.18 2.54 -13.89
N MET A 241 -4.18 3.30 -12.80
CA MET A 241 -3.03 3.41 -11.90
C MET A 241 -3.05 2.40 -10.74
N GLU A 242 -3.97 1.44 -10.75
CA GLU A 242 -4.19 0.46 -9.67
C GLU A 242 -4.43 1.12 -8.29
N MET A 243 -5.16 2.24 -8.28
CA MET A 243 -5.51 3.03 -7.10
C MET A 243 -7.02 2.98 -6.82
N ARG A 244 -7.44 3.52 -5.68
CA ARG A 244 -8.86 3.77 -5.38
C ARG A 244 -9.27 5.16 -5.83
N ALA A 245 -10.47 5.32 -6.38
CA ALA A 245 -11.00 6.60 -6.84
C ALA A 245 -10.94 7.70 -5.76
N TRP A 246 -11.22 7.35 -4.49
CA TRP A 246 -11.12 8.29 -3.38
C TRP A 246 -9.70 8.83 -3.17
N GLN A 247 -8.65 8.07 -3.51
CA GLN A 247 -7.27 8.56 -3.42
C GLN A 247 -7.02 9.64 -4.45
N ILE A 248 -7.47 9.43 -5.70
CA ILE A 248 -7.40 10.44 -6.77
C ILE A 248 -8.15 11.71 -6.34
N ILE A 249 -9.37 11.56 -5.81
CA ILE A 249 -10.18 12.68 -5.31
C ILE A 249 -9.45 13.42 -4.17
N ARG A 250 -8.97 12.70 -3.16
CA ARG A 250 -8.37 13.28 -1.95
C ARG A 250 -7.03 13.95 -2.22
N TYR A 251 -6.14 13.31 -2.98
CA TYR A 251 -4.80 13.85 -3.24
C TYR A 251 -4.84 15.11 -4.10
N ASN A 252 -5.85 15.19 -4.97
CA ASN A 252 -6.05 16.32 -5.87
C ASN A 252 -7.03 17.36 -5.34
N GLU A 253 -7.49 17.22 -4.09
CA GLU A 253 -8.44 18.15 -3.44
C GLU A 253 -9.65 18.43 -4.34
N LEU A 254 -10.17 17.39 -5.03
CA LEU A 254 -11.32 17.53 -5.92
C LEU A 254 -12.58 17.77 -5.08
N GLY A 255 -13.33 18.82 -5.42
CA GLY A 255 -14.63 19.13 -4.81
C GLY A 255 -15.72 18.15 -5.25
N ASP A 256 -16.95 18.40 -4.81
CA ASP A 256 -18.09 17.49 -5.00
C ASP A 256 -18.41 17.19 -6.48
N GLY A 257 -18.05 18.11 -7.39
CA GLY A 257 -18.18 17.91 -8.83
C GLY A 257 -17.25 16.86 -9.43
N ARG A 258 -16.11 16.55 -8.78
CA ARG A 258 -15.12 15.52 -9.18
C ARG A 258 -14.65 15.55 -10.65
N THR A 259 -14.95 16.63 -11.36
CA THR A 259 -14.64 16.81 -12.78
C THR A 259 -13.15 17.04 -12.97
N LEU A 260 -12.58 16.36 -13.96
CA LEU A 260 -11.21 16.57 -14.40
C LEU A 260 -11.22 17.32 -15.74
N THR A 261 -10.32 18.27 -15.90
CA THR A 261 -10.14 18.96 -17.19
C THR A 261 -8.97 18.35 -17.95
N PRO A 262 -9.08 18.17 -19.28
CA PRO A 262 -7.94 17.74 -20.09
C PRO A 262 -6.74 18.66 -19.86
N GLY A 263 -5.54 18.08 -19.72
CA GLY A 263 -4.31 18.81 -19.40
C GLY A 263 -4.06 19.05 -17.90
N GLN A 264 -5.01 18.71 -17.02
CA GLN A 264 -4.86 18.90 -15.58
C GLN A 264 -3.79 17.96 -14.98
N ILE A 265 -3.00 18.47 -14.03
CA ILE A 265 -2.10 17.67 -13.20
C ILE A 265 -2.94 16.85 -12.21
N ILE A 266 -2.78 15.53 -12.25
CA ILE A 266 -3.42 14.59 -11.33
C ILE A 266 -2.36 13.86 -10.53
N TYR A 267 -2.23 14.21 -9.26
CA TYR A 267 -1.32 13.58 -8.32
C TYR A 267 -1.80 12.19 -7.90
N LEU A 268 -0.85 11.26 -7.89
CA LEU A 268 -1.03 9.87 -7.48
C LEU A 268 -0.60 9.64 -6.02
N GLN A 269 -0.17 10.70 -5.35
CA GLN A 269 0.27 10.71 -3.95
C GLN A 269 -0.15 12.02 -3.28
N PRO A 270 -0.26 12.09 -1.95
CA PRO A 270 -0.60 13.34 -1.26
C PRO A 270 0.37 14.49 -1.61
N LYS A 271 -0.19 15.63 -2.02
CA LYS A 271 0.57 16.88 -2.20
C LYS A 271 1.33 17.24 -0.92
N ARG A 272 2.49 17.91 -1.05
CA ARG A 272 3.33 18.24 0.10
C ARG A 272 2.78 19.42 0.90
N ARG A 273 3.34 19.63 2.09
CA ARG A 273 3.03 20.80 2.94
C ARG A 273 3.74 22.07 2.48
N LYS A 274 4.80 21.91 1.68
CA LYS A 274 5.77 22.93 1.28
C LYS A 274 6.12 22.71 -0.20
N GLY A 275 6.24 23.79 -0.96
CA GLY A 275 6.69 23.74 -2.36
C GLY A 275 8.20 23.53 -2.46
N VAL A 276 8.70 23.33 -3.69
CA VAL A 276 10.14 23.35 -3.98
C VAL A 276 10.63 24.80 -3.89
N GLN A 277 9.96 25.69 -4.63
CA GLN A 277 10.19 27.13 -4.62
C GLN A 277 9.70 27.77 -3.32
N SER A 278 10.22 28.96 -2.99
CA SER A 278 9.86 29.67 -1.76
C SER A 278 8.50 30.39 -1.87
N TYR A 279 8.15 30.89 -3.06
CA TYR A 279 6.89 31.60 -3.34
C TYR A 279 6.48 31.47 -4.81
N HIS A 280 5.24 31.87 -5.09
CA HIS A 280 4.64 32.03 -6.42
C HIS A 280 4.08 33.46 -6.55
N ILE A 281 4.12 34.05 -7.74
CA ILE A 281 3.44 35.33 -8.02
C ILE A 281 2.15 35.00 -8.77
N VAL A 282 1.01 35.36 -8.20
CA VAL A 282 -0.31 35.06 -8.78
C VAL A 282 -0.44 35.75 -10.13
N GLN A 283 -0.70 34.98 -11.17
CA GLN A 283 -0.94 35.48 -12.53
C GLN A 283 -2.43 35.65 -12.81
N GLN A 284 -2.73 36.40 -13.87
CA GLN A 284 -4.12 36.63 -14.29
C GLN A 284 -4.82 35.30 -14.63
N GLY A 285 -5.99 35.08 -14.02
CA GLY A 285 -6.80 33.87 -14.25
C GLY A 285 -6.36 32.64 -13.45
N GLU A 286 -5.31 32.73 -12.62
CA GLU A 286 -4.94 31.65 -11.72
C GLU A 286 -5.87 31.58 -10.50
N THR A 287 -6.16 30.36 -10.06
CA THR A 287 -6.86 30.09 -8.81
C THR A 287 -5.88 29.50 -7.79
N LEU A 288 -6.22 29.57 -6.50
CA LEU A 288 -5.39 28.93 -5.46
C LEU A 288 -5.28 27.41 -5.68
N TYR A 289 -6.32 26.81 -6.25
CA TYR A 289 -6.33 25.41 -6.68
C TYR A 289 -5.31 25.14 -7.79
N HIS A 290 -5.30 25.95 -8.86
CA HIS A 290 -4.32 25.81 -9.94
C HIS A 290 -2.88 25.95 -9.42
N ILE A 291 -2.61 26.95 -8.57
CA ILE A 291 -1.29 27.15 -7.96
C ILE A 291 -0.90 25.96 -7.09
N SER A 292 -1.85 25.41 -6.33
CA SER A 292 -1.68 24.20 -5.54
C SER A 292 -1.28 22.98 -6.40
N GLN A 293 -1.89 22.84 -7.58
CA GLN A 293 -1.57 21.77 -8.53
C GLN A 293 -0.22 21.98 -9.21
N ILE A 294 0.12 23.21 -9.61
CA ILE A 294 1.42 23.54 -10.24
C ILE A 294 2.59 23.22 -9.31
N HIS A 295 2.45 23.49 -8.01
CA HIS A 295 3.55 23.35 -7.04
C HIS A 295 3.50 22.06 -6.21
N GLY A 296 2.44 21.26 -6.36
CA GLY A 296 2.22 20.07 -5.55
C GLY A 296 2.16 20.38 -4.07
N VAL A 297 1.44 21.43 -3.68
CA VAL A 297 1.30 21.87 -2.27
C VAL A 297 -0.17 21.88 -1.91
N GLN A 298 -0.58 21.23 -0.82
CA GLN A 298 -1.99 21.21 -0.41
C GLN A 298 -2.52 22.63 -0.13
N MET A 299 -3.73 22.92 -0.61
CA MET A 299 -4.35 24.25 -0.50
C MET A 299 -4.43 24.72 0.95
N ARG A 300 -4.81 23.84 1.88
CA ARG A 300 -4.89 24.18 3.32
C ARG A 300 -3.58 24.76 3.88
N PHE A 301 -2.43 24.29 3.40
CA PHE A 301 -1.13 24.80 3.86
C PHE A 301 -0.73 26.08 3.13
N LEU A 302 -1.18 26.27 1.88
CA LEU A 302 -1.04 27.57 1.20
C LEU A 302 -1.87 28.63 1.92
N MET A 303 -3.15 28.37 2.20
CA MET A 303 -4.04 29.28 2.91
C MET A 303 -3.48 29.65 4.29
N LYS A 304 -3.17 28.63 5.11
CA LYS A 304 -2.63 28.84 6.46
C LYS A 304 -1.34 29.67 6.46
N ARG A 305 -0.46 29.46 5.48
CA ARG A 305 0.83 30.16 5.43
C ARG A 305 0.70 31.62 5.00
N ASN A 306 -0.30 31.90 4.19
CA ASN A 306 -0.51 33.21 3.59
C ASN A 306 -1.63 34.01 4.29
N HIS A 307 -2.21 33.44 5.36
CA HIS A 307 -3.31 34.01 6.13
C HIS A 307 -4.53 34.31 5.23
N LEU A 308 -4.89 33.34 4.39
CA LEU A 308 -6.09 33.39 3.56
C LEU A 308 -7.24 32.70 4.30
N GLU A 309 -8.38 33.38 4.43
CA GLU A 309 -9.59 32.83 5.06
C GLU A 309 -10.37 31.98 4.04
N SER A 310 -10.34 32.40 2.76
CA SER A 310 -10.96 31.71 1.63
C SER A 310 -9.95 31.46 0.51
N SER A 311 -10.22 30.42 -0.30
CA SER A 311 -9.41 30.12 -1.50
C SER A 311 -9.52 31.19 -2.58
N ASN A 312 -10.51 32.08 -2.47
CA ASN A 312 -10.73 33.17 -3.40
C ASN A 312 -10.00 34.46 -2.99
N ASP A 313 -9.37 34.49 -1.82
CA ASP A 313 -8.70 35.69 -1.27
C ASP A 313 -7.30 35.89 -1.88
N ILE A 314 -7.12 35.55 -3.16
CA ILE A 314 -5.87 35.79 -3.90
C ILE A 314 -6.05 36.88 -4.94
N GLU A 315 -5.05 37.75 -5.05
CA GLU A 315 -5.04 38.87 -6.00
C GLU A 315 -3.91 38.71 -7.02
N VAL A 316 -4.16 39.14 -8.26
CA VAL A 316 -3.12 39.14 -9.30
C VAL A 316 -1.93 40.01 -8.86
N GLY A 317 -0.72 39.50 -9.03
CA GLY A 317 0.52 40.13 -8.56
C GLY A 317 0.87 39.84 -7.09
N GLN A 318 -0.02 39.20 -6.33
CA GLN A 318 0.26 38.83 -4.95
C GLN A 318 1.37 37.78 -4.88
N ARG A 319 2.29 37.96 -3.93
CA ARG A 319 3.31 36.98 -3.58
C ARG A 319 2.76 35.95 -2.60
N LEU A 320 2.50 34.74 -3.09
CA LEU A 320 2.02 33.61 -2.31
C LEU A 320 3.19 32.73 -1.85
N LEU A 321 3.41 32.61 -0.54
CA LEU A 321 4.44 31.76 0.03
C LEU A 321 4.10 30.27 -0.12
N LEU A 322 5.05 29.52 -0.68
CA LEU A 322 4.99 28.07 -0.83
C LEU A 322 5.80 27.36 0.26
N ARG A 323 6.74 28.07 0.89
CA ARG A 323 7.54 27.64 2.05
C ARG A 323 7.68 28.78 3.05
N GLY A 324 8.10 28.47 4.29
CA GLY A 324 8.22 29.47 5.36
C GLY A 324 6.86 29.86 5.95
N ARG A 325 6.76 31.08 6.49
CA ARG A 325 5.53 31.69 7.02
C ARG A 325 5.55 33.19 6.73
N LYS A 326 4.41 33.77 6.38
CA LYS A 326 4.26 35.22 6.24
C LYS A 326 4.49 35.83 7.63
N GLN A 327 5.42 36.76 7.75
CA GLN A 327 5.54 37.54 8.99
C GLN A 327 4.37 38.53 9.02
N ASN A 328 3.82 38.72 10.23
CA ASN A 328 2.67 39.58 10.46
C ASN A 328 2.96 41.02 10.05
#